data_AF-A0A9P0D8K6-F1
#
_entry.id   AF-A0A9P0D8K6-F1
#
_cell.length_a   1.000
_cell.length_b   1.000
_cell.length_c   1.000
_cell.angle_alpha   90.00
_cell.angle_beta   90.00
_cell.angle_gamma   90.00
#
_symmetry.space_group_name_H-M   'P 1'
#
loop_
_entity.id
_entity.type
_entity.pdbx_description
1 polymer ?
#
loop_
_entity_poly.entity_id
_entity_poly.type
_entity_poly.pdbx_seq_one_letter_code
_entity_poly.pdbx_strand_id
1 'polypeptide(L)'
;MIRQSMIRESFICYDGRTRPTPRPGKPPLPEPQEHMCLVRAKFRSSKIATVIHQKDVNKFQVAYSSLLKGNIDGLKKLKKPKAKTKAE
;
A
#
# COMPACT_ATOMS: atom_id res chain seq x y z
N MET A 1 -16.83 24.80 -0.29
CA MET A 1 -16.76 23.42 0.25
C MET A 1 -15.69 22.64 -0.50
N ILE A 2 -14.45 22.63 -0.01
CA ILE A 2 -13.39 21.78 -0.59
C ILE A 2 -13.61 20.38 -0.01
N ARG A 3 -14.28 19.50 -0.75
CA ARG A 3 -14.18 18.06 -0.46
C ARG A 3 -12.74 17.66 -0.80
N GLN A 4 -11.85 17.75 0.19
CA GLN A 4 -10.50 17.18 0.09
C GLN A 4 -10.66 15.75 -0.41
N SER A 5 -10.24 15.50 -1.64
CA SER A 5 -10.43 14.21 -2.29
C SER A 5 -9.32 13.27 -1.83
N MET A 6 -9.57 12.64 -0.68
CA MET A 6 -8.67 11.67 -0.04
C MET A 6 -8.53 10.41 -0.89
N ILE A 7 -7.29 10.04 -1.21
CA ILE A 7 -6.95 8.73 -1.74
C ILE A 7 -6.75 7.79 -0.54
N ARG A 8 -7.32 6.59 -0.60
CA ARG A 8 -7.07 5.53 0.40
C ARG A 8 -6.38 4.36 -0.26
N GLU A 9 -5.23 3.98 0.30
CA GLU A 9 -4.49 2.80 -0.12
C GLU A 9 -4.43 1.79 1.02
N SER A 10 -4.55 0.51 0.70
CA SER A 10 -4.45 -0.58 1.67
C SER A 10 -3.60 -1.72 1.14
N PHE A 11 -2.79 -2.28 2.03
CA PHE A 11 -1.91 -3.42 1.81
C PHE A 11 -2.40 -4.57 2.68
N ILE A 12 -2.68 -5.71 2.07
CA ILE A 12 -3.27 -6.88 2.75
C ILE A 12 -2.49 -8.12 2.32
N CYS A 13 -2.17 -9.02 3.26
CA CYS A 13 -1.63 -10.33 2.93
C CYS A 13 -2.65 -11.10 2.07
N TYR A 14 -2.20 -11.65 0.95
CA TYR A 14 -3.08 -12.28 -0.01
C TYR A 14 -2.76 -13.77 -0.17
N ASP A 15 -3.76 -14.59 0.15
CA ASP A 15 -3.63 -16.05 0.16
C ASP A 15 -3.97 -16.70 -1.20
N GLY A 16 -4.00 -15.95 -2.30
CA GLY A 16 -4.36 -16.48 -3.63
C GLY A 16 -5.85 -16.84 -3.80
N ARG A 17 -6.70 -16.48 -2.84
CA ARG A 17 -8.13 -16.84 -2.88
C ARG A 17 -8.87 -16.07 -3.97
N THR A 18 -9.47 -16.81 -4.90
CA THR A 18 -10.36 -16.28 -5.95
C THR A 18 -11.85 -16.54 -5.65
N ARG A 19 -12.14 -17.39 -4.65
CA ARG A 19 -13.49 -17.78 -4.24
C ARG A 19 -13.71 -17.55 -2.75
N PRO A 20 -14.99 -17.37 -2.31
CA PRO A 20 -15.32 -17.27 -0.90
C PRO A 20 -14.94 -18.52 -0.11
N THR A 21 -14.85 -18.39 1.21
CA THR A 21 -14.62 -19.53 2.12
C THR A 21 -15.76 -20.54 2.00
N PRO A 22 -15.47 -21.85 1.87
CA PRO A 22 -16.49 -22.88 1.77
C PRO A 22 -17.43 -22.90 2.99
N ARG A 23 -18.67 -23.33 2.77
CA ARG A 23 -19.63 -23.60 3.85
C ARG A 23 -19.16 -24.80 4.69
N PRO A 24 -19.55 -24.89 5.97
CA PRO A 24 -19.24 -26.05 6.80
C PRO A 24 -19.69 -27.36 6.12
N GLY A 25 -18.83 -28.38 6.13
CA GLY A 25 -19.06 -29.67 5.47
C GLY A 25 -18.45 -29.82 4.06
N LYS A 26 -17.80 -28.78 3.52
CA LYS A 26 -17.00 -28.85 2.28
C LYS A 26 -15.50 -28.89 2.60
N PRO A 27 -14.67 -29.52 1.76
CA PRO A 27 -13.22 -29.58 1.99
C PRO A 27 -12.62 -28.17 2.12
N PRO A 28 -11.64 -27.99 3.02
CA PRO A 28 -11.00 -26.70 3.25
C PRO A 28 -10.21 -26.24 2.01
N LEU A 29 -10.00 -24.93 1.91
CA LEU A 29 -9.15 -24.38 0.86
C LEU A 29 -7.70 -24.82 1.08
N PRO A 30 -6.93 -25.06 0.00
CA PRO A 30 -5.52 -25.38 0.11
C PRO A 30 -4.76 -24.24 0.79
N GLU A 31 -3.72 -24.59 1.54
CA GLU A 31 -2.87 -23.61 2.20
C GLU A 31 -2.13 -22.76 1.17
N PRO A 32 -1.99 -21.44 1.42
CA PRO A 32 -1.30 -20.55 0.50
C PRO A 32 0.18 -20.92 0.42
N GLN A 33 0.62 -21.30 -0.78
CA GLN A 33 1.98 -21.80 -1.02
C GLN A 33 3.01 -20.68 -1.27
N GLU A 34 2.56 -19.48 -1.65
CA GLU A 34 3.43 -18.33 -1.92
C GLU A 34 2.93 -17.09 -1.16
N HIS A 35 3.87 -16.34 -0.58
CA HIS A 35 3.56 -15.07 0.08
C HIS A 35 3.30 -13.99 -0.98
N MET A 36 2.06 -13.55 -1.07
CA MET A 36 1.64 -12.47 -1.96
C MET A 36 1.05 -11.31 -1.16
N CYS A 37 1.18 -10.09 -1.68
CA CYS A 37 0.54 -8.90 -1.12
C CYS A 37 -0.48 -8.33 -2.10
N LEU A 38 -1.68 -8.01 -1.63
CA LEU A 38 -2.70 -7.31 -2.40
C LEU A 38 -2.69 -5.83 -2.04
N VAL A 39 -2.42 -4.99 -3.03
CA VAL A 39 -2.44 -3.53 -2.92
C VAL A 39 -3.70 -3.00 -3.57
N ARG A 40 -4.45 -2.17 -2.85
CA ARG A 40 -5.69 -1.56 -3.33
C ARG A 40 -5.61 -0.06 -3.15
N ALA A 41 -6.00 0.70 -4.16
CA ALA A 41 -6.17 2.14 -4.06
C ALA A 41 -7.59 2.54 -4.47
N LYS A 42 -8.16 3.48 -3.73
CA LYS A 42 -9.50 4.02 -3.97
C LYS A 42 -9.46 5.54 -4.02
N PHE A 43 -10.01 6.08 -5.10
CA PHE A 43 -10.30 7.50 -5.26
C PHE A 43 -11.78 7.68 -5.63
N ARG A 44 -12.58 8.20 -4.70
CA ARG A 44 -14.04 8.35 -4.86
C ARG A 44 -14.70 7.00 -5.27
N SER A 45 -15.15 6.88 -6.51
CA SER A 45 -15.76 5.66 -7.06
C SER A 45 -14.73 4.73 -7.73
N SER A 46 -13.62 5.28 -8.21
CA SER A 46 -12.59 4.55 -8.93
C SER A 46 -11.75 3.70 -7.98
N LYS A 47 -11.54 2.43 -8.34
CA LYS A 47 -10.77 1.45 -7.58
C LYS A 47 -9.79 0.75 -8.49
N ILE A 48 -8.55 0.59 -8.03
CA ILE A 48 -7.54 -0.24 -8.66
C ILE A 48 -7.00 -1.23 -7.62
N ALA A 49 -6.62 -2.42 -8.07
CA ALA A 49 -6.05 -3.45 -7.21
C ALA A 49 -5.02 -4.26 -8.00
N THR A 50 -3.91 -4.62 -7.34
CA THR A 50 -2.84 -5.43 -7.94
C THR A 50 -2.30 -6.41 -6.91
N VAL A 51 -1.91 -7.61 -7.37
CA VAL A 51 -1.24 -8.62 -6.54
C VAL A 51 0.25 -8.53 -6.82
N ILE A 52 1.05 -8.51 -5.76
CA ILE A 52 2.52 -8.48 -5.81
C ILE A 52 3.02 -9.82 -5.31
N HIS A 53 3.73 -10.52 -6.18
CA HIS A 53 4.49 -11.72 -5.80
C HIS A 53 5.80 -11.33 -5.15
N GLN A 54 6.33 -12.20 -4.28
CA GLN A 54 7.59 -12.00 -3.58
C GLN A 54 8.76 -11.64 -4.52
N LYS A 55 8.78 -12.21 -5.73
CA LYS A 55 9.83 -12.00 -6.74
C LYS A 55 9.92 -10.57 -7.26
N ASP A 56 8.80 -9.84 -7.28
CA ASP A 56 8.70 -8.50 -7.86
C ASP A 56 8.65 -7.38 -6.81
N VAL A 57 8.71 -7.72 -5.52
CA VAL A 57 8.64 -6.75 -4.40
C VAL A 57 9.70 -5.67 -4.52
N ASN A 58 10.94 -6.03 -4.89
CA ASN A 58 12.03 -5.06 -5.01
C ASN A 58 11.76 -4.03 -6.13
N LYS A 59 11.28 -4.47 -7.28
CA LYS A 59 10.93 -3.58 -8.41
C LYS A 59 9.75 -2.70 -8.04
N PHE A 60 8.71 -3.29 -7.44
CA PHE A 60 7.54 -2.57 -6.98
C PHE A 60 7.92 -1.48 -5.97
N GLN A 61 8.75 -1.80 -4.97
CA GLN A 61 9.15 -0.87 -3.93
C GLN A 61 9.85 0.37 -4.49
N VAL A 62 10.76 0.21 -5.44
CA VAL A 62 11.47 1.33 -6.06
C VAL A 62 10.51 2.22 -6.85
N ALA A 63 9.69 1.64 -7.72
CA ALA A 63 8.72 2.39 -8.53
C ALA A 63 7.67 3.09 -7.65
N TYR A 64 7.13 2.38 -6.66
CA TYR A 64 6.12 2.88 -5.75
C TYR A 64 6.65 4.01 -4.85
N SER A 65 7.88 3.88 -4.33
CA SER A 65 8.52 4.95 -3.54
C SER A 65 8.72 6.22 -4.35
N SER A 66 9.16 6.11 -5.60
CA SER A 66 9.30 7.25 -6.51
C SER A 66 7.95 7.93 -6.77
N LEU A 67 6.90 7.13 -7.03
CA LEU A 67 5.55 7.63 -7.25
C LEU A 67 5.01 8.39 -6.02
N LEU A 68 5.13 7.84 -4.82
CA LEU A 68 4.64 8.50 -3.60
C LEU A 68 5.38 9.82 -3.33
N LYS A 69 6.71 9.84 -3.47
CA LYS A 69 7.50 11.06 -3.26
C LYS A 69 7.17 12.17 -4.25
N GLY A 70 6.85 11.81 -5.50
CA GLY A 70 6.47 12.76 -6.53
C GLY A 70 5.05 13.33 -6.36
N ASN A 71 4.12 12.58 -5.75
CA ASN A 71 2.71 12.96 -5.67
C ASN A 71 2.26 13.50 -4.30
N ILE A 72 3.04 13.27 -3.22
CA ILE A 72 2.70 13.73 -1.85
C ILE A 72 3.63 14.90 -1.45
N ASP A 73 3.60 15.97 -2.24
CA ASP A 73 4.45 17.16 -2.10
C ASP A 73 3.79 18.32 -1.34
N GLY A 74 2.46 18.32 -1.22
CA GLY A 74 1.66 19.35 -0.55
C GLY A 74 1.76 19.41 0.98
N LEU A 75 2.68 18.66 1.59
CA LEU A 75 2.90 18.65 3.04
C LEU A 75 3.81 19.82 3.48
N LYS A 76 3.50 20.43 4.63
CA LYS A 76 4.35 21.48 5.20
C LYS A 76 5.75 20.92 5.50
N LYS A 77 6.79 21.54 4.93
CA LYS A 77 8.17 21.17 5.20
C LYS A 77 8.45 21.25 6.71
N LEU A 78 9.01 20.17 7.26
CA LEU A 78 9.46 20.16 8.65
C LEU A 78 10.56 21.21 8.81
N LYS A 79 10.33 22.24 9.65
CA LYS A 79 11.39 23.20 10.01
C LYS A 79 12.43 22.43 10.80
N LYS A 80 13.61 22.17 10.20
CA LYS A 80 14.75 21.62 10.95
C LYS A 80 15.07 22.62 12.07
N PRO A 81 15.16 22.20 13.34
CA PRO A 81 15.63 23.09 14.40
C PRO A 81 17.04 23.55 14.02
N LYS A 82 17.27 24.87 14.04
CA LYS A 82 18.63 25.41 13.88
C LYS A 82 19.44 24.85 15.03
N ALA A 83 20.44 24.01 14.73
CA ALA A 83 21.45 23.64 15.70
C ALA A 83 22.05 24.95 16.21
N LYS A 84 21.82 25.27 17.48
CA LYS A 84 22.58 26.32 18.16
C LYS A 84 23.98 25.76 18.28
N THR A 85 24.89 26.20 17.42
CA THR A 85 26.32 26.12 17.71
C THR A 85 26.50 26.78 19.07
N LYS A 86 26.79 26.00 20.10
CA LYS A 86 27.42 26.53 21.29
C LYS A 86 28.81 26.97 20.83
N ALA A 87 29.00 28.27 20.68
CA ALA A 87 30.32 28.85 20.64
C ALA A 87 30.94 28.65 22.02
N GLU A 88 32.12 28.05 22.03
CA GLU A 88 33.04 27.98 23.16
C GLU A 88 33.62 29.36 23.46
#